data_AF-A0A1P8YQ19-F1
#
_entry.id   AF-A0A1P8YQ19-F1
#
_cell.length_a   1.000
_cell.length_b   1.000
_cell.length_c   1.000
_cell.angle_alpha   90.00
_cell.angle_beta   90.00
_cell.angle_gamma   90.00
#
_symmetry.space_group_name_H-M   'P 1'
#
loop_
_entity.id
_entity.type
_entity.pdbx_description
1 polymer ?
#
loop_
_entity_poly.entity_id
_entity_poly.type
_entity_poly.pdbx_seq_one_letter_code
_entity_poly.pdbx_strand_id
1 'polypeptide(L)'
;MSQPAAAASYGQSLLDRVLAGTPRGEDPLTHVAELPARESQFTQWPPWIHPEVVDAMRGNGIPLPWTHQEAAASLAAAGQHVVVATGTASGKSLAYQLPILTALAEDPRATALYLAPTKALGPTRSGPPSR
;
A
#
# COMPACT_ATOMS: atom_id res chain seq x y z
N MET A 1 -6.56 35.21 -26.09
CA MET A 1 -6.95 33.96 -25.40
C MET A 1 -5.66 33.24 -25.04
N SER A 2 -5.15 33.47 -23.84
CA SER A 2 -3.86 32.91 -23.38
C SER A 2 -4.13 31.69 -22.50
N GLN A 3 -3.57 30.54 -22.86
CA GLN A 3 -3.55 29.34 -22.03
C GLN A 3 -2.59 29.55 -20.84
N PRO A 4 -2.93 29.12 -19.61
CA PRO A 4 -2.00 29.13 -18.50
C PRO A 4 -0.98 28.02 -18.69
N ALA A 5 0.30 28.32 -18.48
CA ALA A 5 1.36 27.33 -18.36
C ALA A 5 1.02 26.40 -17.18
N ALA A 6 0.76 25.12 -17.45
CA ALA A 6 0.65 24.12 -16.41
C ALA A 6 1.97 24.10 -15.63
N ALA A 7 1.90 24.32 -14.31
CA ALA A 7 3.06 24.20 -13.44
C ALA A 7 3.69 22.81 -13.63
N ALA A 8 4.99 22.77 -13.87
CA ALA A 8 5.73 21.52 -14.05
C ALA A 8 5.40 20.55 -12.90
N SER A 9 5.05 19.31 -13.21
CA SER A 9 4.72 18.34 -12.17
C SER A 9 5.94 18.07 -11.30
N TYR A 10 5.71 17.58 -10.07
CA TYR A 10 6.82 17.18 -9.20
C TYR A 10 7.77 16.18 -9.88
N GLY A 11 7.20 15.28 -10.70
CA GLY A 11 7.97 14.33 -11.51
C GLY A 11 8.83 15.03 -12.55
N GLN A 12 8.28 16.03 -13.25
CA GLN A 12 9.01 16.85 -14.22
C GLN A 12 10.18 17.62 -13.54
N SER A 13 9.93 18.19 -12.37
CA SER A 13 10.94 18.97 -11.62
C SER A 13 12.11 18.10 -11.11
N LEU A 14 11.83 16.85 -10.73
CA LEU A 14 12.87 15.87 -10.38
C LEU A 14 13.66 15.43 -11.61
N LEU A 15 12.97 15.17 -12.71
CA LEU A 15 13.58 14.78 -13.97
C LEU A 15 14.53 15.86 -14.48
N ASP A 16 14.10 17.12 -14.49
CA ASP A 16 14.92 18.28 -14.87
C ASP A 16 16.19 18.38 -14.03
N ARG A 17 16.09 18.07 -12.72
CA ARG A 17 17.23 18.08 -11.80
C ARG A 17 18.22 16.94 -12.07
N VAL A 18 17.74 15.78 -12.50
CA VAL A 18 18.59 14.63 -12.87
C VAL A 18 19.31 14.90 -14.20
N LEU A 19 18.64 15.56 -15.15
CA LEU A 19 19.19 15.87 -16.48
C LEU A 19 20.10 17.11 -16.50
N ALA A 20 20.07 17.94 -15.45
CA ALA A 20 20.88 19.16 -15.37
C ALA A 20 22.41 18.94 -15.47
N GLY A 21 22.88 17.70 -15.28
CA GLY A 21 24.30 17.32 -15.41
C GLY A 21 24.68 16.68 -16.74
N THR A 22 23.75 16.51 -17.69
CA THR A 22 24.00 15.77 -18.93
C THR A 22 24.76 16.64 -19.95
N PRO A 23 25.89 16.16 -20.52
CA PRO A 23 26.65 16.87 -21.55
C PRO A 23 25.80 17.19 -22.78
N ARG A 24 26.04 18.35 -23.42
CA ARG A 24 25.36 18.72 -24.67
C ARG A 24 25.71 17.73 -25.78
N GLY A 25 24.73 16.92 -26.20
CA GLY A 25 24.88 15.92 -27.27
C GLY A 25 24.55 14.48 -26.84
N GLU A 26 24.41 14.22 -25.55
CA GLU A 26 23.89 12.96 -25.04
C GLU A 26 22.40 13.10 -24.73
N ASP A 27 21.59 12.16 -25.24
CA ASP A 27 20.17 12.07 -24.94
C ASP A 27 19.88 10.75 -24.20
N PRO A 28 20.21 10.68 -22.89
CA PRO A 28 20.07 9.45 -22.10
C PRO A 28 18.61 9.09 -21.81
N LEU A 29 17.66 9.98 -22.11
CA LEU A 29 16.26 9.82 -21.79
C LEU A 29 15.44 9.50 -23.05
N THR A 30 15.24 8.21 -23.31
CA THR A 30 14.50 7.78 -24.49
C THR A 30 12.97 7.87 -24.32
N HIS A 31 12.47 7.86 -23.08
CA HIS A 31 11.03 7.87 -22.81
C HIS A 31 10.65 8.43 -21.45
N VAL A 32 9.59 9.25 -21.42
CA VAL A 32 8.91 9.74 -20.20
C VAL A 32 7.42 9.46 -20.36
N ALA A 33 6.83 8.84 -19.34
CA ALA A 33 5.38 8.70 -19.22
C ALA A 33 4.95 9.20 -17.84
N GLU A 34 4.08 10.19 -17.81
CA GLU A 34 3.42 10.64 -16.60
C GLU A 34 2.10 9.86 -16.46
N LEU A 35 2.01 9.03 -15.41
CA LEU A 35 0.79 8.29 -15.11
C LEU A 35 -0.09 9.15 -14.21
N PRO A 36 -1.38 9.34 -14.55
CA PRO A 36 -2.28 10.12 -13.70
C PRO A 36 -2.40 9.45 -12.33
N ALA A 37 -2.43 10.28 -11.28
CA ALA A 37 -2.70 9.81 -9.93
C ALA A 37 -4.07 9.12 -9.91
N ARG A 38 -4.10 7.88 -9.44
CA ARG A 38 -5.35 7.13 -9.27
C ARG A 38 -5.73 7.19 -7.80
N GLU A 39 -6.79 7.93 -7.48
CA GLU A 39 -7.30 7.98 -6.12
C GLU A 39 -7.80 6.59 -5.69
N SER A 40 -7.32 6.16 -4.53
CA SER A 40 -7.79 4.95 -3.86
C SER A 40 -9.17 5.21 -3.26
N GLN A 41 -10.15 4.37 -3.63
CA GLN A 41 -11.51 4.45 -3.09
C GLN A 41 -11.58 3.70 -1.76
N PHE A 42 -12.28 4.29 -0.79
CA PHE A 42 -12.57 3.67 0.50
C PHE A 42 -13.93 2.97 0.47
N THR A 43 -14.08 1.95 1.30
CA THR A 43 -15.35 1.25 1.52
C THR A 43 -15.61 1.07 3.02
N GLN A 44 -16.83 0.66 3.37
CA GLN A 44 -17.17 0.35 4.75
C GLN A 44 -16.51 -0.95 5.20
N TRP A 45 -16.38 -1.13 6.51
CA TRP A 45 -15.90 -2.40 7.08
C TRP A 45 -16.90 -3.52 6.79
N PRO A 46 -16.44 -4.65 6.19
CA PRO A 46 -17.29 -5.82 6.03
C PRO A 46 -17.85 -6.34 7.36
N PRO A 47 -19.12 -6.80 7.37
CA PRO A 47 -19.78 -7.25 8.59
C PRO A 47 -19.21 -8.55 9.16
N TRP A 48 -18.45 -9.30 8.36
CA TRP A 48 -17.82 -10.55 8.79
C TRP A 48 -16.53 -10.33 9.58
N ILE A 49 -15.96 -9.12 9.57
CA ILE A 49 -14.72 -8.84 10.32
C ILE A 49 -15.06 -8.70 11.80
N HIS A 50 -14.27 -9.37 12.64
CA HIS A 50 -14.47 -9.32 14.09
C HIS A 50 -14.41 -7.87 14.61
N PRO A 51 -15.34 -7.43 15.49
CA PRO A 51 -15.40 -6.04 15.96
C PRO A 51 -14.09 -5.54 16.57
N GLU A 52 -13.40 -6.37 17.36
CA GLU A 52 -12.11 -6.01 17.96
C GLU A 52 -11.02 -5.76 16.92
N VAL A 53 -11.06 -6.47 15.79
CA VAL A 53 -10.13 -6.23 14.67
C VAL A 53 -10.42 -4.87 14.04
N VAL A 54 -11.69 -4.52 13.84
CA VAL A 54 -12.09 -3.20 13.32
C VAL A 54 -11.61 -2.09 14.26
N ASP A 55 -11.81 -2.24 15.56
CA ASP A 55 -11.42 -1.23 16.54
C ASP A 55 -9.89 -1.11 16.65
N ALA A 56 -9.16 -2.22 16.58
CA ALA A 56 -7.71 -2.21 16.49
C ALA A 56 -7.21 -1.49 15.23
N MET A 57 -7.82 -1.71 14.06
CA MET A 57 -7.45 -1.02 12.83
C MET A 57 -7.70 0.48 12.91
N ARG A 58 -8.85 0.90 13.45
CA ARG A 58 -9.15 2.32 13.70
C ARG A 58 -8.15 2.95 14.67
N GLY A 59 -7.81 2.24 15.75
CA GLY A 59 -6.79 2.67 16.71
C GLY A 59 -5.40 2.83 16.12
N ASN A 60 -5.08 2.09 15.05
CA ASN A 60 -3.83 2.20 14.29
C ASN A 60 -3.88 3.22 13.15
N GLY A 61 -4.92 4.07 13.10
CA GLY A 61 -5.05 5.13 12.09
C GLY A 61 -5.61 4.66 10.75
N ILE A 62 -6.26 3.50 10.70
CA ILE A 62 -6.95 2.99 9.50
C ILE A 62 -8.46 3.13 9.73
N PRO A 63 -9.07 4.28 9.37
CA PRO A 63 -10.50 4.51 9.63
C PRO A 63 -11.40 3.64 8.74
N LEU A 64 -11.01 3.44 7.48
CA LEU A 64 -11.74 2.68 6.48
C LEU A 64 -10.76 1.90 5.59
N PRO A 65 -11.12 0.67 5.16
CA PRO A 65 -10.34 -0.07 4.17
C PRO A 65 -10.53 0.52 2.77
N TRP A 66 -9.56 0.30 1.89
CA TRP A 66 -9.72 0.51 0.47
C TRP A 66 -10.58 -0.58 -0.18
N THR A 67 -11.30 -0.22 -1.24
CA THR A 67 -12.19 -1.14 -1.97
C THR A 67 -11.46 -2.39 -2.46
N HIS A 68 -10.21 -2.27 -2.93
CA HIS A 68 -9.43 -3.44 -3.36
C HIS A 68 -8.96 -4.33 -2.20
N GLN A 69 -8.74 -3.76 -1.00
CA GLN A 69 -8.40 -4.54 0.18
C GLN A 69 -9.60 -5.35 0.65
N GLU A 70 -10.77 -4.72 0.68
CA GLU A 70 -12.02 -5.37 1.03
C GLU A 70 -12.37 -6.51 0.07
N ALA A 71 -12.33 -6.24 -1.24
CA ALA A 71 -12.64 -7.26 -2.24
C ALA A 71 -11.73 -8.48 -2.12
N ALA A 72 -10.41 -8.26 -1.97
CA ALA A 72 -9.46 -9.34 -1.77
C ALA A 72 -9.66 -10.09 -0.44
N ALA A 73 -9.94 -9.36 0.65
CA ALA A 73 -10.19 -9.94 1.96
C ALA A 73 -11.47 -10.79 1.97
N SER A 74 -12.55 -10.33 1.34
CA SER A 74 -13.83 -11.05 1.26
C SER A 74 -13.72 -12.33 0.43
N LEU A 75 -12.96 -12.33 -0.67
CA LEU A 75 -12.66 -13.56 -1.42
C LEU A 75 -11.84 -14.56 -0.58
N ALA A 76 -10.84 -14.07 0.17
CA ALA A 76 -10.03 -14.91 1.05
C ALA A 76 -10.85 -15.46 2.24
N ALA A 77 -11.73 -14.66 2.84
CA ALA A 77 -12.64 -15.09 3.90
C ALA A 77 -13.65 -16.15 3.42
N ALA A 78 -14.05 -16.09 2.14
CA ALA A 78 -14.85 -17.13 1.50
C ALA A 78 -14.08 -18.42 1.16
N GLY A 79 -12.81 -18.53 1.56
CA GLY A 79 -11.96 -19.70 1.32
C GLY A 79 -11.36 -19.78 -0.09
N GLN A 80 -11.38 -18.69 -0.85
CA GLN A 80 -10.80 -18.66 -2.20
C GLN A 80 -9.32 -18.29 -2.17
N HIS A 81 -8.56 -18.81 -3.13
CA HIS A 81 -7.17 -18.39 -3.35
C HIS A 81 -7.12 -17.06 -4.10
N VAL A 82 -6.52 -16.05 -3.48
CA VAL A 82 -6.49 -14.67 -4.00
C VAL A 82 -5.06 -14.25 -4.32
N VAL A 83 -4.86 -13.67 -5.50
CA VAL A 83 -3.62 -13.00 -5.89
C VAL A 83 -3.87 -11.50 -5.99
N VAL A 84 -3.15 -10.70 -5.21
CA VAL A 84 -3.31 -9.24 -5.17
C VAL A 84 -2.15 -8.57 -5.90
N ALA A 85 -2.41 -8.09 -7.12
CA ALA A 85 -1.45 -7.35 -7.94
C ALA A 85 -1.77 -5.84 -7.93
N THR A 86 -1.38 -5.15 -6.87
CA THR A 86 -1.52 -3.68 -6.75
C THR A 86 -0.17 -3.00 -6.62
N GLY A 87 -0.07 -1.73 -7.02
CA GLY A 87 1.17 -0.94 -6.99
C GLY A 87 1.84 -0.90 -5.60
N THR A 88 3.13 -0.58 -5.53
CA THR A 88 3.84 -0.37 -4.26
C THR A 88 3.16 0.71 -3.41
N ALA A 89 3.23 0.59 -2.07
CA ALA A 89 2.52 1.44 -1.08
C ALA A 89 0.97 1.38 -1.06
N SER A 90 0.31 0.53 -1.86
CA SER A 90 -1.16 0.33 -1.86
C SER A 90 -1.71 -0.52 -0.70
N GLY A 91 -0.94 -0.70 0.39
CA GLY A 91 -1.41 -1.35 1.63
C GLY A 91 -1.96 -2.78 1.45
N LYS A 92 -1.38 -3.57 0.54
CA LYS A 92 -1.76 -4.99 0.33
C LYS A 92 -1.81 -5.81 1.61
N SER A 93 -1.02 -5.43 2.62
CA SER A 93 -0.96 -6.13 3.89
C SER A 93 -2.30 -6.26 4.57
N LEU A 94 -3.12 -5.21 4.53
CA LEU A 94 -4.44 -5.24 5.15
C LEU A 94 -5.34 -6.31 4.51
N ALA A 95 -5.25 -6.51 3.19
CA ALA A 95 -6.10 -7.44 2.46
C ALA A 95 -5.97 -8.90 2.96
N TYR A 96 -4.76 -9.36 3.30
CA TYR A 96 -4.56 -10.69 3.87
C TYR A 96 -4.60 -10.70 5.40
N GLN A 97 -4.31 -9.58 6.08
CA GLN A 97 -4.36 -9.50 7.54
C GLN A 97 -5.78 -9.57 8.08
N LEU A 98 -6.77 -8.95 7.41
CA LEU A 98 -8.16 -8.96 7.87
C LEU A 98 -8.77 -10.35 8.05
N PRO A 99 -8.71 -11.27 7.06
CA PRO A 99 -9.23 -12.63 7.25
C PRO A 99 -8.43 -13.42 8.29
N ILE A 100 -7.10 -13.24 8.37
CA ILE A 100 -6.26 -13.93 9.34
C ILE A 100 -6.58 -13.49 10.77
N LEU A 101 -6.60 -12.18 11.03
CA LEU A 101 -6.86 -11.64 12.36
C LEU A 101 -8.29 -11.94 12.82
N THR A 102 -9.25 -11.93 11.90
CA THR A 102 -10.63 -12.32 12.21
C THR A 102 -10.70 -13.78 12.63
N ALA A 103 -10.08 -14.69 11.87
CA ALA A 103 -10.04 -16.11 12.23
C ALA A 103 -9.34 -16.37 13.57
N LEU A 104 -8.25 -15.65 13.86
CA LEU A 104 -7.54 -15.74 15.14
C LEU A 104 -8.34 -15.16 16.32
N ALA A 105 -9.18 -14.15 16.08
CA ALA A 105 -10.05 -13.58 17.10
C ALA A 105 -11.26 -14.49 17.41
N GLU A 106 -11.78 -15.18 16.39
CA GLU A 106 -12.91 -16.12 16.53
C GLU A 106 -12.50 -17.47 17.15
N ASP A 107 -11.35 -18.02 16.76
CA ASP A 107 -10.82 -19.27 17.29
C ASP A 107 -9.36 -19.11 17.77
N PRO A 108 -9.11 -19.18 19.09
CA PRO A 108 -7.76 -19.16 19.65
C PRO A 108 -6.85 -20.30 19.16
N ARG A 109 -7.40 -21.36 18.55
CA ARG A 109 -6.65 -22.48 17.95
C ARG A 109 -6.35 -22.28 16.47
N ALA A 110 -6.90 -21.24 15.84
CA ALA A 110 -6.60 -20.94 14.45
C ALA A 110 -5.10 -20.66 14.27
N THR A 111 -4.56 -21.04 13.11
CA THR A 111 -3.15 -20.82 12.77
C THR A 111 -3.05 -20.28 11.36
N ALA A 112 -2.06 -19.41 11.13
CA ALA A 112 -1.79 -18.84 9.81
C ALA A 112 -0.29 -18.92 9.50
N LEU A 113 0.03 -19.25 8.25
CA LEU A 113 1.40 -19.28 7.73
C LEU A 113 1.61 -18.08 6.80
N TYR A 114 2.56 -17.22 7.15
CA TYR A 114 2.96 -16.09 6.32
C TYR A 114 4.31 -16.36 5.67
N LEU A 115 4.34 -16.40 4.34
CA LEU A 115 5.55 -16.60 3.55
C LEU A 115 5.88 -15.31 2.80
N ALA A 116 7.02 -14.70 3.13
CA ALA A 116 7.54 -13.54 2.42
C ALA A 116 8.92 -13.87 1.82
N PRO A 117 9.18 -13.49 0.55
CA PRO A 117 10.50 -13.68 -0.07
C PRO A 117 11.53 -12.80 0.65
N THR A 118 12.60 -13.41 1.16
CA THR A 118 13.57 -12.78 2.06
C THR A 118 14.70 -12.06 1.32
N LYS A 119 14.71 -10.72 1.40
CA LYS A 119 15.82 -9.90 1.95
C LYS A 119 15.39 -8.43 2.02
N ALA A 120 15.52 -7.82 3.22
CA ALA A 120 15.26 -6.42 3.58
C ALA A 120 13.88 -6.08 4.21
N LEU A 121 13.61 -6.64 5.39
CA LEU A 121 12.88 -5.93 6.46
C LEU A 121 13.68 -6.18 7.74
N GLY A 122 14.71 -5.35 7.96
CA GLY A 122 15.37 -5.30 9.25
C GLY A 122 14.42 -4.69 10.29
N PRO A 123 14.47 -5.11 11.56
CA PRO A 123 13.67 -4.49 12.61
C PRO A 123 14.10 -3.03 12.81
N THR A 124 13.16 -2.09 12.63
CA THR A 124 13.32 -0.70 13.10
C THR A 124 13.36 -0.72 14.62
N ARG A 125 14.56 -0.74 15.20
CA ARG A 125 14.77 -0.59 16.64
C ARG A 125 15.00 0.90 16.94
N SER A 126 13.99 1.59 17.45
CA SER A 126 14.18 2.94 18.02
C SER A 126 14.50 2.85 19.51
N GLY A 127 15.69 3.34 19.89
CA GLY A 127 16.00 3.76 21.26
C GLY A 127 17.08 2.94 21.98
N PRO A 128 18.23 3.54 22.36
CA PRO A 128 19.15 2.92 23.30
C PRO A 128 18.62 3.03 24.75
N PRO A 129 18.90 2.06 25.63
CA PRO A 129 18.60 2.19 27.05
C PRO A 129 19.56 3.18 27.72
N SER A 130 19.01 4.23 28.33
CA SER A 130 19.71 5.10 29.28
C SER A 130 20.02 4.30 30.55
N ARG A 131 21.28 4.37 30.99
CA ARG A 131 21.71 3.96 32.34
C ARG A 131 21.21 4.94 33.39
#